data_AF-A0A971LY35-F1
#
_entry.id   AF-A0A971LY35-F1
#
_cell.length_a   1.000
_cell.length_b   1.000
_cell.length_c   1.000
_cell.angle_alpha   90.00
_cell.angle_beta   90.00
_cell.angle_gamma   90.00
#
_symmetry.space_group_name_H-M   'P 1'
#
loop_
_entity.id
_entity.type
_entity.pdbx_description
1 polymer ?
#
loop_
_entity_poly.entity_id
_entity_poly.type
_entity_poly.pdbx_seq_one_letter_code
_entity_poly.pdbx_strand_id
1 'polypeptide(L)' 'MFTFNTGEFTVQVNTTKIYGDPFELINELYKIRQDDTLSKEEKKLKVQEAIKAYRGE' A
#
# COMPACT_ATOMS: atom_id res chain seq x y z
N MET A 1 -11.04 -1.67 -8.20
CA MET A 1 -9.61 -1.42 -8.41
C MET A 1 -9.32 0.04 -8.18
N PHE A 2 -8.35 0.38 -7.34
CA PHE A 2 -7.87 1.75 -7.18
C PHE A 2 -6.38 1.83 -7.48
N THR A 3 -5.95 3.01 -7.91
CA THR A 3 -4.55 3.30 -8.21
C THR A 3 -4.02 4.23 -7.13
N PHE A 4 -3.03 3.77 -6.37
CA PHE A 4 -2.35 4.56 -5.36
C PHE A 4 -1.02 5.07 -5.93
N ASN A 5 -0.82 6.38 -5.91
CA ASN A 5 0.42 7.00 -6.35
C ASN A 5 1.23 7.42 -5.12
N THR A 6 2.45 6.91 -4.99
CA THR A 6 3.37 7.26 -3.89
C THR A 6 4.17 8.53 -4.16
N GLY A 7 4.06 9.13 -5.34
CA GLY A 7 4.93 10.17 -5.88
C GLY A 7 6.11 9.59 -6.65
N GLU A 8 6.56 8.39 -6.29
CA GLU A 8 7.74 7.74 -6.89
C GLU A 8 7.40 6.48 -7.69
N PHE A 9 6.26 5.85 -7.40
CA PHE A 9 5.75 4.69 -8.09
C PHE A 9 4.22 4.59 -7.98
N THR A 10 3.63 3.85 -8.92
CA THR A 10 2.19 3.64 -9.00
C THR A 10 1.86 2.22 -8.60
N VAL A 11 0.94 2.05 -7.66
CA VAL A 11 0.50 0.76 -7.13
C VAL A 11 -0.95 0.56 -7.54
N GLN A 12 -1.22 -0.50 -8.28
CA GLN A 12 -2.59 -0.89 -8.62
C GLN A 12 -3.07 -1.92 -7.61
N VAL A 13 -4.08 -1.53 -6.84
CA VAL A 13 -4.69 -2.42 -5.84
C VAL A 13 -6.04 -2.89 -6.38
N ASN A 14 -6.16 -4.21 -6.51
CA ASN A 14 -7.41 -4.83 -6.96
C ASN A 14 -8.30 -5.13 -5.75
N THR A 15 -9.33 -4.31 -5.56
CA THR A 15 -10.26 -4.34 -4.40
C THR A 15 -11.05 -5.63 -4.25
N THR A 16 -11.20 -6.40 -5.33
CA THR A 16 -11.88 -7.72 -5.29
C THR A 16 -11.06 -8.82 -4.64
N LYS A 17 -9.77 -8.59 -4.37
CA LYS A 17 -8.87 -9.56 -3.73
C LYS A 17 -8.46 -9.16 -2.31
N ILE A 18 -9.05 -8.11 -1.75
CA ILE A 18 -8.70 -7.58 -0.43
C ILE A 18 -9.73 -8.11 0.57
N TYR A 19 -9.27 -8.79 1.62
CA TYR A 19 -10.06 -9.18 2.77
C TYR A 19 -9.94 -8.07 3.83
N GLY A 20 -10.86 -7.13 3.82
CA GLY A 20 -10.86 -6.01 4.78
C GLY A 20 -11.47 -4.74 4.20
N ASP A 21 -11.53 -3.69 5.03
CA ASP A 21 -11.98 -2.39 4.57
C ASP A 21 -10.90 -1.72 3.70
N PRO A 22 -11.22 -1.34 2.45
CA PRO A 22 -10.23 -0.77 1.54
C PRO A 22 -9.71 0.60 1.99
N PHE A 23 -10.43 1.33 2.85
CA PHE A 23 -9.97 2.61 3.39
C PHE A 23 -8.86 2.43 4.42
N GLU A 24 -8.87 1.33 5.18
CA GLU A 24 -7.77 1.02 6.10
C GLU A 24 -6.46 0.78 5.34
N LEU A 25 -6.52 -0.01 4.25
CA LEU A 25 -5.37 -0.20 3.38
C LEU A 25 -4.89 1.12 2.75
N ILE A 26 -5.82 1.96 2.26
CA ILE A 26 -5.44 3.28 1.70
C ILE A 26 -4.75 4.15 2.75
N ASN A 27 -5.25 4.16 3.99
CA ASN A 27 -4.67 4.93 5.08
C ASN A 27 -3.25 4.43 5.43
N GLU A 28 -3.05 3.12 5.47
CA GLU A 28 -1.75 2.51 5.71
C GLU A 28 -0.74 2.85 4.59
N LEU A 29 -1.15 2.73 3.33
CA LEU A 29 -0.34 3.13 2.17
C LEU A 29 0.04 4.63 2.22
N TYR A 30 -0.86 5.48 2.72
CA TYR A 30 -0.60 6.91 2.87
C TYR A 30 0.42 7.21 3.98
N LYS A 31 0.34 6.49 5.11
CA LYS A 31 1.36 6.58 6.18
C LYS A 31 2.74 6.19 5.66
N ILE A 32 2.84 5.08 4.92
CA ILE A 32 4.12 4.63 4.34
C ILE A 32 4.68 5.67 3.35
N ARG A 33 3.80 6.30 2.56
CA ARG A 33 4.19 7.37 1.63
C ARG A 33 4.79 8.58 2.36
N GLN A 34 4.12 9.04 3.41
CA GLN A 34 4.52 10.23 4.17
C GLN A 34 5.68 9.98 5.15
N ASP A 35 6.11 8.73 5.31
CA ASP A 35 7.21 8.40 6.20
C ASP A 35 8.55 8.79 5.58
N ASP A 36 9.07 9.96 5.94
CA ASP A 36 10.36 10.47 5.45
C ASP A 36 11.57 9.71 6.02
N THR A 37 11.36 8.81 6.99
CA THR A 37 12.44 7.97 7.55
C THR A 37 12.76 6.76 6.68
N LEU A 38 11.83 6.39 5.78
CA LEU A 38 11.97 5.22 4.91
C LEU A 38 12.59 5.61 3.57
N SER A 39 13.58 4.82 3.17
CA SER A 39 14.13 4.86 1.82
C SER A 39 13.07 4.39 0.81
N LYS A 40 13.27 4.73 -0.46
CA LYS A 40 12.39 4.30 -1.57
C LYS A 40 12.16 2.79 -1.60
N GLU A 41 13.22 1.99 -1.41
CA GLU A 41 13.14 0.53 -1.39
C GLU A 41 12.36 0.01 -0.18
N GLU A 42 12.52 0.65 0.98
CA GLU A 42 11.77 0.31 2.20
C GLU A 42 10.28 0.63 2.07
N LYS A 43 9.94 1.79 1.51
CA LYS A 43 8.56 2.16 1.18
C LYS A 43 7.93 1.13 0.26
N LYS A 44 8.66 0.68 -0.76
CA LYS A 44 8.19 -0.35 -1.69
C LYS A 44 7.95 -1.68 -0.97
N LEU A 45 8.88 -2.11 -0.11
CA LEU A 45 8.74 -3.36 0.64
C LEU A 45 7.52 -3.31 1.55
N LYS A 46 7.38 -2.24 2.36
CA LYS A 46 6.24 -2.06 3.26
C LYS A 46 4.90 -2.02 2.54
N VAL A 47 4.82 -1.35 1.38
CA VAL A 47 3.61 -1.34 0.55
C VAL A 47 3.23 -2.76 0.09
N GLN A 48 4.22 -3.58 -0.28
CA GLN A 48 3.96 -4.96 -0.68
C GLN A 48 3.50 -5.82 0.49
N GLU A 49 4.09 -5.64 1.67
CA GLU A 49 3.65 -6.35 2.89
C GLU A 49 2.25 -5.94 3.32
N ALA A 50 1.94 -4.64 3.31
CA ALA A 50 0.59 -4.11 3.55
C ALA A 50 -0.44 -4.79 2.64
N ILE A 51 -0.16 -4.84 1.33
CA ILE A 51 -1.09 -5.46 0.38
C ILE A 51 -1.22 -6.98 0.62
N LYS A 52 -0.14 -7.68 0.96
CA LYS A 52 -0.18 -9.13 1.27
C LYS A 52 -0.99 -9.43 2.52
N ALA A 53 -0.76 -8.68 3.60
CA ALA A 53 -1.50 -8.83 4.85
C ALA A 53 -3.01 -8.70 4.64
N TYR A 54 -3.43 -7.73 3.82
CA TYR A 54 -4.84 -7.53 3.47
C TYR A 54 -5.37 -8.50 2.41
N ARG A 55 -4.53 -9.27 1.72
CA ARG A 55 -4.95 -10.40 0.87
C ARG A 55 -5.07 -11.71 1.65
N GLY A 56 -4.58 -11.75 2.88
CA GLY A 56 -4.45 -12.98 3.67
C GLY A 56 -3.38 -13.94 3.12
N GLU A 57 -2.35 -13.39 2.47
CA GLU A 57 -1.20 -14.11 1.89
C GLU A 57 0.06 -14.03 2.77
#